data_AF-A0A7R9W1R5-F1
#
_entry.id   AF-A0A7R9W1R5-F1
#
_cell.length_a   1.000
_cell.length_b   1.000
_cell.length_c   1.000
_cell.angle_alpha   90.00
_cell.angle_beta   90.00
_cell.angle_gamma   90.00
#
_symmetry.space_group_name_H-M   'P 1'
#
loop_
_entity.id
_entity.type
_entity.pdbx_description
1 polymer ?
#
loop_
_entity_poly.entity_id
_entity_poly.type
_entity_poly.pdbx_seq_one_letter_code
_entity_poly.pdbx_strand_id
1 'polypeptide(L)'
;QFHPEKNSFEFATYPGTDVPYEAIDHSPEAVRICLRLAEFFVSEARKNAHVYEDVVKYPLVWTYEMVLGLSFEQRFVIDRVSKERTPLTLRGYWTNFESQGRRRNLAAAVAATMLFIFVGSGFARRWRKRKDSSSERE
;
A
#
# COMPACT_ATOMS: atom_id res chain seq x y z
N GLN A 1 11.13 -14.98 -15.23
CA GLN A 1 10.61 -16.24 -15.80
C GLN A 1 9.15 -16.45 -15.41
N PHE A 2 8.78 -16.30 -14.13
CA PHE A 2 7.40 -16.23 -13.65
C PHE A 2 7.14 -14.86 -12.98
N HIS A 3 5.88 -14.57 -12.68
CA HIS A 3 5.39 -13.28 -12.16
C HIS A 3 4.57 -13.48 -10.87
N PRO A 4 5.21 -13.60 -9.68
CA PRO A 4 4.52 -13.92 -8.45
C PRO A 4 3.54 -12.83 -8.00
N GLU A 5 3.76 -11.57 -8.41
CA GLU A 5 2.89 -10.43 -8.09
C GLU A 5 1.49 -10.58 -8.69
N LYS A 6 1.37 -11.19 -9.86
CA LYS A 6 0.10 -11.29 -10.60
C LYS A 6 -0.97 -12.06 -9.82
N ASN A 7 -0.56 -13.09 -9.08
CA ASN A 7 -1.46 -13.99 -8.36
C ASN A 7 -2.40 -13.28 -7.38
N SER A 8 -1.97 -12.16 -6.80
CA SER A 8 -2.75 -11.41 -5.80
C SER A 8 -3.33 -10.09 -6.31
N PHE A 9 -2.90 -9.60 -7.48
CA PHE A 9 -3.13 -8.20 -7.87
C PHE A 9 -3.65 -8.00 -9.30
N GLU A 10 -3.62 -9.01 -10.17
CA GLU A 10 -4.03 -8.84 -11.58
C GLU A 10 -5.20 -9.77 -11.94
N PHE A 11 -6.39 -9.21 -12.11
CA PHE A 11 -7.65 -9.93 -12.39
C PHE A 11 -8.36 -9.41 -13.65
N ALA A 12 -7.63 -8.69 -14.53
CA ALA A 12 -8.21 -8.08 -15.71
C ALA A 12 -8.88 -9.10 -16.64
N THR A 13 -10.01 -8.72 -17.23
CA THR A 13 -10.71 -9.47 -18.27
C THR A 13 -10.70 -8.70 -19.59
N TYR A 14 -10.93 -9.39 -20.71
CA TYR A 14 -11.15 -8.70 -21.99
C TYR A 14 -12.38 -7.79 -21.90
N PRO A 15 -12.35 -6.59 -22.52
CA PRO A 15 -13.42 -5.61 -22.36
C PRO A 15 -14.78 -6.18 -22.77
N GLY A 16 -15.77 -6.05 -21.87
CA GLY A 16 -17.13 -6.55 -22.11
C GLY A 16 -17.29 -8.07 -21.98
N THR A 17 -16.31 -8.76 -21.41
CA THR A 17 -16.36 -10.21 -21.21
C THR A 17 -15.87 -10.61 -19.81
N ASP A 18 -16.19 -11.83 -19.40
CA ASP A 18 -15.62 -12.47 -18.20
C ASP A 18 -14.40 -13.34 -18.53
N VAL A 19 -13.87 -13.24 -19.76
CA VAL A 19 -12.69 -14.01 -20.18
C VAL A 19 -11.45 -13.35 -19.58
N PRO A 20 -10.64 -14.06 -18.77
CA PRO A 20 -9.40 -13.51 -18.23
C PRO A 20 -8.47 -13.03 -19.34
N TYR A 21 -7.87 -11.84 -19.14
CA TYR A 21 -6.91 -11.28 -20.10
C TYR A 21 -5.64 -12.15 -20.20
N GLU A 22 -5.23 -12.72 -19.07
CA GLU A 22 -4.11 -13.65 -18.93
C GLU A 22 -4.51 -14.83 -18.03
N ALA A 23 -3.94 -16.01 -18.29
CA ALA A 23 -4.13 -17.19 -17.44
C ALA A 23 -3.26 -17.07 -16.19
N ILE A 24 -3.84 -16.55 -15.10
CA ILE A 24 -3.17 -16.35 -13.82
C ILE A 24 -3.78 -17.28 -12.77
N ASP A 25 -2.92 -17.90 -11.96
CA ASP A 25 -3.35 -18.73 -10.84
C ASP A 25 -3.67 -17.87 -9.62
N HIS A 26 -4.95 -17.87 -9.23
CA HIS A 26 -5.47 -17.18 -8.05
C HIS A 26 -5.83 -18.14 -6.90
N SER A 27 -5.33 -19.39 -6.95
CA SER A 27 -5.51 -20.34 -5.86
C SER A 27 -4.91 -19.82 -4.54
N PRO A 28 -5.43 -20.28 -3.38
CA PRO A 28 -4.86 -19.92 -2.08
C PRO A 28 -3.36 -20.19 -1.98
N GLU A 29 -2.88 -21.27 -2.61
CA GLU A 29 -1.48 -21.64 -2.66
C GLU A 29 -0.65 -20.65 -3.47
N ALA A 30 -1.15 -20.24 -4.64
CA ALA A 30 -0.51 -19.26 -5.51
C ALA A 30 -0.40 -17.89 -4.83
N VAL A 31 -1.45 -17.45 -4.13
CA VAL A 31 -1.44 -16.22 -3.32
C VAL A 31 -0.46 -16.34 -2.16
N ARG A 32 -0.40 -17.50 -1.49
CA ARG A 32 0.55 -17.74 -0.40
C ARG A 32 2.00 -17.66 -0.86
N ILE A 33 2.32 -18.18 -2.05
CA ILE A 33 3.65 -18.07 -2.64
C ILE A 33 4.02 -16.60 -2.89
N CYS A 34 3.11 -15.81 -3.47
CA CYS A 34 3.29 -14.37 -3.66
C CYS A 34 3.68 -13.68 -2.35
N LEU A 35 2.91 -13.92 -1.29
CA LEU A 35 3.19 -13.34 0.03
C LEU A 35 4.55 -13.79 0.60
N ARG A 36 4.87 -15.09 0.53
CA ARG A 36 6.14 -15.63 1.06
C ARG A 36 7.36 -15.07 0.34
N LEU A 37 7.28 -14.87 -0.97
CA LEU A 37 8.36 -14.25 -1.75
C LEU A 37 8.55 -12.78 -1.37
N ALA A 38 7.45 -12.04 -1.18
CA ALA A 38 7.51 -10.66 -0.70
C ALA A 38 8.10 -10.57 0.72
N GLU A 39 7.67 -11.44 1.64
CA GLU A 39 8.21 -11.52 3.01
C GLU A 39 9.71 -11.77 3.01
N PHE A 40 10.17 -12.76 2.23
CA PHE A 40 11.58 -13.07 2.06
C PHE A 40 12.36 -11.85 1.57
N PHE A 41 11.92 -11.23 0.46
CA PHE A 41 12.66 -10.11 -0.13
C PHE A 41 12.72 -8.89 0.79
N VAL A 42 11.62 -8.57 1.47
CA VAL A 42 11.60 -7.49 2.47
C VAL A 42 12.48 -7.84 3.68
N SER A 43 12.55 -9.10 4.09
CA SER A 43 13.47 -9.53 5.15
C SER A 43 14.95 -9.34 4.77
N GLU A 44 15.32 -9.58 3.50
CA GLU A 44 16.66 -9.31 3.00
C GLU A 44 16.96 -7.81 2.95
N ALA A 45 15.99 -7.00 2.51
CA ALA A 45 16.12 -5.55 2.50
C ALA A 45 16.33 -4.95 3.90
N ARG A 46 15.74 -5.54 4.95
CA ARG A 46 15.94 -5.09 6.34
C ARG A 46 17.34 -5.35 6.90
N LYS A 47 18.16 -6.14 6.22
CA LYS A 47 19.54 -6.41 6.65
C LYS A 47 20.51 -5.28 6.28
N ASN A 48 20.10 -4.33 5.45
CA ASN A 48 20.88 -3.13 5.17
C ASN A 48 20.48 -1.96 6.09
N ALA A 49 21.38 -1.00 6.24
CA ALA A 49 21.19 0.20 7.05
C ALA A 49 21.01 1.47 6.18
N HIS A 50 20.63 1.31 4.92
CA HIS A 50 20.44 2.47 4.04
C HIS A 50 19.25 3.30 4.53
N VAL A 51 19.42 4.62 4.51
CA VAL A 51 18.38 5.59 4.89
C VAL A 51 18.08 6.46 3.67
N TYR A 52 16.80 6.79 3.51
CA TYR A 52 16.32 7.58 2.39
C TYR A 52 16.09 9.04 2.81
N GLU A 53 16.87 9.97 2.26
CA GLU A 53 16.84 11.40 2.64
C GLU A 53 16.32 12.31 1.52
N ASP A 54 16.43 11.88 0.26
CA ASP A 54 16.18 12.70 -0.94
C ASP A 54 14.71 12.71 -1.40
N VAL A 55 13.74 12.72 -0.46
CA VAL A 55 12.29 12.62 -0.77
C VAL A 55 11.77 13.66 -1.76
N VAL A 56 12.42 14.84 -1.83
CA VAL A 56 12.07 15.90 -2.78
C VAL A 56 12.54 15.56 -4.20
N LYS A 57 13.69 14.89 -4.33
CA LYS A 57 14.32 14.57 -5.61
C LYS A 57 13.77 13.25 -6.20
N TYR A 58 13.57 12.23 -5.37
CA TYR A 58 12.95 10.97 -5.79
C TYR A 58 11.71 10.67 -4.91
N PRO A 59 10.53 11.17 -5.29
CA PRO A 59 9.38 11.06 -4.42
C PRO A 59 8.91 9.60 -4.32
N LEU A 60 8.25 9.28 -3.20
CA LEU A 60 7.78 7.92 -2.92
C LEU A 60 6.66 7.52 -3.90
N VAL A 61 6.47 6.22 -4.14
CA VAL A 61 5.62 5.70 -5.24
C VAL A 61 4.19 6.24 -5.25
N TRP A 62 3.61 6.49 -4.07
CA TRP A 62 2.25 7.05 -3.94
C TRP A 62 2.12 8.50 -4.40
N THR A 63 3.21 9.19 -4.71
CA THR A 63 3.15 10.56 -5.24
C THR A 63 2.85 10.61 -6.74
N TYR A 64 2.95 9.48 -7.44
CA TYR A 64 2.72 9.40 -8.89
C TYR A 64 1.25 9.17 -9.20
N GLU A 65 0.81 9.69 -10.34
CA GLU A 65 -0.52 9.42 -10.87
C GLU A 65 -0.64 7.93 -11.21
N MET A 66 -1.78 7.36 -10.82
CA MET A 66 -2.14 5.99 -11.13
C MET A 66 -3.24 5.99 -12.18
N VAL A 67 -3.02 5.27 -13.27
CA VAL A 67 -3.99 5.11 -14.36
C VAL A 67 -4.39 3.66 -14.50
N LEU A 68 -5.62 3.43 -14.95
CA LEU A 68 -6.12 2.09 -15.22
C LEU A 68 -5.59 1.57 -16.57
N GLY A 69 -5.39 0.26 -16.66
CA GLY A 69 -4.94 -0.42 -17.87
C GLY A 69 -5.64 -1.76 -18.09
N LEU A 70 -5.36 -2.37 -19.24
CA LEU A 70 -5.90 -3.68 -19.59
C LEU A 70 -4.95 -4.82 -19.20
N SER A 71 -3.67 -4.72 -19.55
CA SER A 71 -2.66 -5.74 -19.21
C SER A 71 -2.15 -5.66 -17.77
N PHE A 72 -2.35 -4.50 -17.14
CA PHE A 72 -2.14 -4.25 -15.73
C PHE A 72 -3.33 -3.44 -15.26
N GLU A 73 -4.01 -3.87 -14.20
CA GLU A 73 -5.20 -3.16 -13.70
C GLU A 73 -4.87 -1.70 -13.36
N GLN A 74 -3.69 -1.48 -12.79
CA GLN A 74 -3.20 -0.18 -12.36
C GLN A 74 -1.73 -0.02 -12.72
N ARG A 75 -1.35 1.16 -13.20
CA ARG A 75 0.05 1.52 -13.45
C ARG A 75 0.33 2.96 -13.03
N PHE A 76 1.53 3.20 -12.50
CA PHE A 76 2.00 4.54 -12.19
C PHE A 76 2.60 5.22 -13.43
N VAL A 77 2.22 6.47 -13.68
CA VAL A 77 2.76 7.28 -14.78
C VAL A 77 3.86 8.20 -14.26
N ILE A 78 5.07 7.97 -14.76
CA ILE A 78 6.26 8.77 -14.42
C ILE A 78 6.64 9.59 -15.65
N ASP A 79 6.28 10.87 -15.66
CA ASP A 79 6.70 11.79 -16.72
C ASP A 79 8.21 12.00 -16.66
N ARG A 80 8.87 11.87 -17.81
CA ARG A 80 10.32 12.17 -17.95
C ARG A 80 10.63 13.66 -17.86
N VAL A 81 9.62 14.52 -17.97
CA VAL A 81 9.77 15.98 -17.96
C VAL A 81 9.19 16.48 -16.65
N SER A 82 10.07 16.87 -15.72
CA SER A 82 9.70 17.53 -14.48
C SER A 82 9.01 18.85 -14.77
N LYS A 83 7.68 18.85 -14.93
CA LYS A 83 6.91 20.03 -14.56
C LYS A 83 7.00 20.16 -13.05
N GLU A 84 7.20 21.36 -12.54
CA GLU A 84 7.15 21.65 -11.10
C GLU A 84 5.88 21.01 -10.52
N ARG A 85 6.05 19.91 -9.80
CA ARG A 85 4.94 19.11 -9.28
C ARG A 85 4.57 19.64 -7.91
N THR A 86 3.36 20.16 -7.78
CA THR A 86 2.75 20.42 -6.47
C THR A 86 2.59 19.10 -5.73
N PRO A 87 3.01 18.99 -4.45
CA PRO A 87 2.80 17.79 -3.67
C PRO A 87 1.30 17.48 -3.61
N LEU A 88 0.89 16.29 -4.04
CA LEU A 88 -0.43 15.79 -3.73
C LEU A 88 -0.50 15.60 -2.21
N THR A 89 -1.08 16.59 -1.53
CA THR A 89 -1.44 16.46 -0.12
C THR A 89 -2.35 15.24 0.06
N LEU A 90 -2.38 14.64 1.26
CA LEU A 90 -3.32 13.55 1.60
C LEU A 90 -4.77 13.85 1.15
N ARG A 91 -5.15 15.13 1.12
CA ARG A 91 -6.44 15.63 0.63
C ARG A 91 -6.64 15.42 -0.88
N GLY A 92 -5.60 15.58 -1.68
CA GLY A 92 -5.62 15.32 -3.14
C GLY A 92 -5.82 13.84 -3.47
N TYR A 93 -5.32 12.95 -2.61
CA TYR A 93 -5.54 11.50 -2.70
C TYR A 93 -7.02 11.14 -2.60
N TRP A 94 -7.73 11.74 -1.62
CA TRP A 94 -9.16 11.51 -1.42
C TRP A 94 -10.02 12.04 -2.56
N THR A 95 -9.70 13.22 -3.09
CA THR A 95 -10.47 13.80 -4.21
C THR A 95 -10.33 13.01 -5.51
N ASN A 96 -9.15 12.43 -5.78
CA ASN A 96 -8.95 11.55 -6.94
C ASN A 96 -9.59 10.17 -6.75
N PHE A 97 -9.68 9.68 -5.52
CA PHE A 97 -10.38 8.44 -5.22
C PHE A 97 -11.90 8.60 -5.34
N GLU A 98 -12.45 9.74 -4.90
CA GLU A 98 -13.88 10.05 -5.03
C GLU A 98 -14.30 10.29 -6.48
N SER A 99 -13.44 10.89 -7.31
CA SER A 99 -13.73 11.13 -8.73
C SER A 99 -13.74 9.86 -9.58
N GLN A 100 -13.13 8.77 -9.11
CA GLN A 100 -13.09 7.47 -9.80
C GLN A 100 -14.23 6.50 -9.42
N GLY A 101 -15.27 6.97 -8.73
CA GLY A 101 -16.61 6.37 -8.82
C GLY A 101 -16.87 5.04 -8.11
N ARG A 102 -16.04 4.58 -7.15
CA ARG A 102 -16.41 3.43 -6.28
C ARG A 102 -16.88 3.89 -4.90
N ARG A 103 -18.20 4.03 -4.75
CA ARG A 103 -18.86 4.42 -3.50
C ARG A 103 -19.05 3.24 -2.53
N ARG A 104 -18.78 3.55 -1.25
CA ARG A 104 -19.43 3.13 0.01
C ARG A 104 -18.81 2.04 0.91
N ASN A 105 -18.23 0.96 0.40
CA ASN A 105 -17.85 -0.14 1.33
C ASN A 105 -16.39 -0.09 1.83
N LEU A 106 -15.47 0.54 1.08
CA LEU A 106 -14.06 0.59 1.44
C LEU A 106 -13.72 1.73 2.42
N ALA A 107 -14.43 2.85 2.35
CA ALA A 107 -14.21 4.01 3.23
C ALA A 107 -14.50 3.68 4.71
N ALA A 108 -15.51 2.87 4.98
CA ALA A 108 -15.82 2.39 6.33
C ALA A 108 -14.74 1.41 6.86
N ALA A 109 -14.23 0.53 6.01
CA ALA A 109 -13.19 -0.43 6.39
C ALA A 109 -11.87 0.27 6.74
N VAL A 110 -11.43 1.24 5.92
CA VAL A 110 -10.17 1.98 6.15
C VAL A 110 -10.28 2.94 7.34
N ALA A 111 -11.43 3.58 7.56
CA ALA A 111 -11.67 4.41 8.74
C ALA A 111 -11.64 3.59 10.04
N ALA A 112 -12.18 2.37 10.03
CA ALA A 112 -12.14 1.47 11.18
C ALA A 112 -10.72 1.00 11.50
N THR A 113 -9.87 0.77 10.49
CA THR A 113 -8.46 0.40 10.70
C THR A 113 -7.63 1.56 11.25
N MET A 114 -7.87 2.80 10.82
CA MET A 114 -7.14 3.97 11.32
C MET A 114 -7.53 4.38 12.75
N LEU A 115 -8.78 4.16 13.17
CA LEU A 115 -9.21 4.40 14.55
C LEU A 115 -8.50 3.43 15.53
N PHE A 116 -8.22 2.20 15.12
CA PHE A 116 -7.46 1.22 15.91
C PHE A 116 -6.00 1.65 16.13
N ILE A 117 -5.37 2.28 15.14
CA ILE A 117 -3.97 2.74 15.23
C ILE A 117 -3.85 3.97 16.16
N PHE A 118 -4.82 4.88 16.15
CA PHE A 118 -4.80 6.08 16.99
C PHE A 118 -5.21 5.83 18.45
N VAL A 119 -6.14 4.91 18.72
CA VAL A 119 -6.54 4.58 20.11
C VAL A 119 -5.53 3.62 20.77
N GLY A 120 -4.97 2.67 20.02
CA GLY A 120 -3.99 1.70 20.55
C GLY A 120 -2.67 2.34 21.00
N SER A 121 -2.24 3.40 20.31
CA SER A 121 -0.99 4.13 20.63
C SER A 121 -1.14 5.05 21.86
N GLY A 122 -2.35 5.51 22.19
CA GLY A 122 -2.65 6.24 23.42
C GLY A 122 -2.68 5.36 24.67
N PHE A 123 -3.24 4.15 24.55
CA PHE A 123 -3.34 3.20 25.67
C PHE A 123 -1.96 2.64 26.05
N ALA A 124 -1.11 2.33 25.07
CA ALA A 124 0.24 1.81 25.30
C ALA A 124 1.16 2.80 26.04
N ARG A 125 1.05 4.11 25.77
CA ARG A 125 1.85 5.14 26.50
C ARG A 125 1.42 5.32 27.95
N ARG A 126 0.12 5.17 28.25
CA ARG A 126 -0.41 5.32 29.62
C ARG A 126 -0.07 4.12 30.51
N TRP A 127 0.10 2.94 29.93
CA TRP A 127 0.45 1.72 30.68
C TRP A 127 1.93 1.67 31.06
N ARG A 128 2.84 2.14 30.19
CA ARG A 128 4.29 2.16 30.46
C ARG A 128 4.65 3.09 31.63
N LYS A 129 4.03 4.27 31.72
CA LYS A 129 4.24 5.21 32.85
C LYS A 129 3.80 4.70 34.22
N ARG A 130 2.89 3.71 34.29
CA ARG A 130 2.43 3.13 35.57
C ARG A 130 3.38 2.09 36.15
N LYS A 131 4.17 1.40 35.32
CA LYS A 131 5.12 0.38 35.80
C LYS A 131 6.39 1.02 36.38
N ASP A 132 6.86 2.11 35.79
CA ASP A 132 8.09 2.78 36.24
C ASP A 132 7.90 3.49 37.60
N SER A 133 6.68 3.90 37.96
CA SER A 133 6.39 4.54 39.25
C SER A 133 6.18 3.55 40.42
N SER A 134 6.11 2.24 40.15
CA SER A 134 5.90 1.21 41.18
C SER A 134 7.18 0.51 41.64
N SER A 135 8.32 0.77 41.00
CA SER A 135 9.62 0.18 41.36
C SER A 135 10.51 1.08 42.24
N GLU A 136 10.01 2.22 42.71
CA GLU A 136 10.74 3.13 43.63
C GLU A 136 10.18 3.11 45.06
N ARG A 137 9.40 2.09 45.43
CA ARG A 137 8.97 1.86 46.82
C ARG A 137 9.12 0.38 47.18
N GLU A 138 10.36 -0.02 47.43
CA GLU A 138 10.71 -1.10 48.37
C GLU A 138 11.88 -0.63 49.23
#